data_AF-A0A9E3E9V2-F1
#
_entry.id   AF-A0A9E3E9V2-F1
#
_cell.length_a   1.000
_cell.length_b   1.000
_cell.length_c   1.000
_cell.angle_alpha   90.00
_cell.angle_beta   90.00
_cell.angle_gamma   90.00
#
_symmetry.space_group_name_H-M   'P 1'
#
loop_
_entity.id
_entity.type
_entity.pdbx_description
1 polymer ?
#
loop_
_entity_poly.entity_id
_entity_poly.type
_entity_poly.pdbx_seq_one_letter_code
_entity_poly.pdbx_strand_id
1 'polypeptide(L)'
;MPLKSALAITLLICATTTIFCYWAYVRSGNAVQAATTFNGVLTYHNDNMRSGRNMLESVLTWQNVNAATFGKLFVIATDGKVDAQPLFRPDVKMGNVAHNVLYVATEHDTVYAFDGDTGANLWQVSLLQPGETPSDNRGCGQVTPVIGITATPVIDPTSGPNGTIYVVAMSKDISGRYYQRLHALDLTMGREEFGGPVTIQAKFP
;
A
#
# COMPACT_ATOMS: atom_id res chain seq x y z
N MET A 1 -18.18 -11.92 19.81
CA MET A 1 -17.45 -10.66 20.12
C MET A 1 -16.36 -10.54 19.08
N PRO A 2 -16.32 -9.48 18.25
CA PRO A 2 -15.32 -9.40 17.19
C PRO A 2 -13.94 -9.21 17.85
N LEU A 3 -12.99 -10.07 17.49
CA LEU A 3 -11.60 -9.91 17.88
C LEU A 3 -11.09 -8.62 17.25
N LYS A 4 -10.61 -7.68 18.07
CA LYS A 4 -9.86 -6.53 17.56
C LYS A 4 -8.43 -7.00 17.33
N SER A 5 -8.08 -7.04 16.07
CA SER A 5 -6.84 -7.55 15.55
C SER A 5 -5.95 -6.31 15.29
N ALA A 6 -4.80 -6.20 15.96
CA ALA A 6 -3.88 -5.08 15.73
C ALA A 6 -2.85 -5.48 14.69
N LEU A 7 -2.97 -4.90 13.49
CA LEU A 7 -1.93 -4.97 12.48
C LEU A 7 -0.76 -4.09 12.90
N ALA A 8 0.27 -4.71 13.46
CA ALA A 8 1.61 -4.17 13.36
C ALA A 8 2.28 -4.81 12.15
N ILE A 9 2.03 -4.23 10.97
CA ILE A 9 2.75 -4.65 9.78
C ILE A 9 4.20 -4.20 9.93
N THR A 10 5.06 -5.08 10.44
CA THR A 10 6.49 -4.98 10.18
C THR A 10 6.69 -5.47 8.75
N LEU A 11 6.54 -4.55 7.80
CA LEU A 11 6.80 -4.79 6.39
C LEU A 11 8.31 -4.90 6.21
N LEU A 12 8.83 -6.12 6.32
CA LEU A 12 10.18 -6.41 5.88
C LEU A 12 10.16 -6.42 4.36
N ILE A 13 10.35 -5.25 3.76
CA ILE A 13 10.54 -5.10 2.32
C ILE A 13 11.93 -5.63 2.00
N CYS A 14 12.02 -6.93 1.70
CA CYS A 14 13.14 -7.45 0.93
C CYS A 14 12.78 -7.23 -0.53
N ALA A 15 13.70 -6.66 -1.33
CA ALA A 15 13.58 -6.36 -2.77
C ALA A 15 13.24 -7.62 -3.62
N THR A 16 12.03 -8.12 -3.42
CA THR A 16 11.51 -9.42 -3.85
C THR A 16 10.07 -9.22 -4.29
N THR A 17 9.56 -10.15 -5.09
CA THR A 17 8.17 -10.16 -5.60
C THR A 17 7.17 -10.70 -4.55
N THR A 18 7.53 -10.64 -3.27
CA THR A 18 6.77 -11.25 -2.18
C THR A 18 6.72 -10.36 -0.96
N ILE A 19 5.53 -10.17 -0.39
CA ILE A 19 5.35 -9.42 0.85
C ILE A 19 5.19 -10.39 2.01
N PHE A 20 5.97 -10.18 3.07
CA PHE A 20 5.85 -10.90 4.33
C PHE A 20 4.98 -10.11 5.30
N CYS A 21 3.89 -10.70 5.79
CA CYS A 21 3.03 -10.11 6.82
C CYS A 21 3.24 -10.81 8.18
N TYR A 22 3.38 -10.02 9.24
CA TYR A 22 3.62 -10.48 10.62
C TYR A 22 2.59 -9.91 11.60
N TRP A 23 2.29 -10.62 12.68
CA TRP A 23 1.26 -10.27 13.68
C TRP A 23 1.58 -10.75 15.10
N ALA A 24 0.96 -10.14 16.12
CA ALA A 24 0.79 -10.74 17.46
C ALA A 24 -0.69 -10.90 17.83
N TYR A 25 -0.98 -11.92 18.64
CA TYR A 25 -2.32 -12.23 19.16
C TYR A 25 -2.40 -11.97 20.67
N VAL A 26 -3.35 -11.15 21.12
CA VAL A 26 -3.65 -10.94 22.55
C VAL A 26 -5.16 -11.00 22.78
N ARG A 27 -5.64 -11.85 23.71
CA ARG A 27 -7.03 -11.86 24.18
C ARG A 27 -7.21 -10.82 25.28
N SER A 28 -7.99 -9.76 25.06
CA SER A 28 -8.35 -8.80 26.10
C SER A 28 -9.81 -8.97 26.53
N GLY A 29 -10.04 -9.22 27.82
CA GLY A 29 -11.34 -9.07 28.48
C GLY A 29 -11.33 -7.84 29.38
N ASN A 30 -11.95 -6.73 28.93
CA ASN A 30 -12.66 -5.72 29.73
C ASN A 30 -12.96 -4.45 28.89
N ALA A 31 -13.92 -3.65 29.39
CA ALA A 31 -14.69 -2.63 28.68
C ALA A 31 -13.88 -1.51 27.99
N VAL A 32 -14.44 -1.03 26.87
CA VAL A 32 -13.81 -0.16 25.86
C VAL A 32 -13.97 1.31 26.25
N GLN A 33 -12.91 1.94 26.75
CA GLN A 33 -12.71 3.39 26.59
C GLN A 33 -12.62 3.64 25.07
N ALA A 34 -13.23 4.71 24.53
CA ALA A 34 -13.08 5.05 23.11
C ALA A 34 -11.60 5.31 22.79
N ALA A 35 -10.91 4.26 22.36
CA ALA A 35 -9.53 4.32 21.94
C ALA A 35 -9.48 5.24 20.72
N THR A 36 -8.60 6.25 20.75
CA THR A 36 -8.14 6.92 19.55
C THR A 36 -7.78 5.84 18.54
N THR A 37 -8.57 5.75 17.48
CA THR A 37 -8.53 4.62 16.57
C THR A 37 -7.33 4.81 15.65
N PHE A 38 -6.53 3.76 15.48
CA PHE A 38 -5.43 3.81 14.53
C PHE A 38 -6.01 4.01 13.13
N ASN A 39 -5.67 5.14 12.49
CA ASN A 39 -6.26 5.52 11.21
C ASN A 39 -5.59 4.81 10.01
N GLY A 40 -4.59 3.98 10.26
CA GLY A 40 -3.81 3.28 9.24
C GLY A 40 -2.45 3.93 8.98
N VAL A 41 -1.71 3.32 8.05
CA VAL A 41 -0.46 3.84 7.47
C VAL A 41 -0.81 4.42 6.11
N LEU A 42 -1.12 5.72 6.07
CA LEU A 42 -1.70 6.36 4.88
C LEU A 42 -0.69 7.05 3.99
N THR A 43 0.56 7.13 4.43
CA THR A 43 1.63 7.80 3.72
C THR A 43 2.98 7.20 4.13
N TYR A 44 4.03 7.47 3.36
CA TYR A 44 5.39 7.07 3.70
C TYR A 44 5.73 7.49 5.14
N HIS A 45 6.25 6.57 5.95
CA HIS A 45 6.59 6.83 7.35
C HIS A 45 5.43 7.32 8.24
N ASN A 46 4.23 6.74 8.04
CA ASN A 46 3.02 6.84 8.88
C ASN A 46 2.33 8.20 8.99
N ASP A 47 3.07 9.30 9.05
CA ASP A 47 2.53 10.64 9.33
C ASP A 47 3.24 11.72 8.51
N ASN A 48 2.69 12.94 8.52
CA ASN A 48 3.23 14.07 7.74
C ASN A 48 4.63 14.52 8.20
N MET A 49 5.02 14.23 9.45
CA MET A 49 6.39 14.46 9.93
C MET A 49 7.34 13.32 9.54
N ARG A 50 6.83 12.25 8.91
CA ARG A 50 7.59 11.08 8.47
C ARG A 50 8.30 10.39 9.62
N SER A 51 7.66 10.33 10.79
CA SER A 51 8.30 9.83 12.01
C SER A 51 8.47 8.30 12.02
N GLY A 52 7.67 7.56 11.25
CA GLY A 52 7.66 6.10 11.22
C GLY A 52 7.09 5.46 12.50
N ARG A 53 6.41 6.23 13.37
CA ARG A 53 5.88 5.72 14.64
C ARG A 53 4.37 5.51 14.58
N ASN A 54 3.88 4.46 15.24
CA ASN A 54 2.47 4.32 15.58
C ASN A 54 2.31 4.61 17.08
N MET A 55 1.95 5.86 17.43
CA MET A 55 1.77 6.25 18.85
C MET A 55 0.53 5.61 19.50
N LEU A 56 -0.30 4.92 18.72
CA LEU A 56 -1.50 4.23 19.16
C LEU A 56 -1.29 2.71 19.30
N GLU A 57 -0.08 2.21 19.04
CA GLU A 57 0.26 0.80 19.22
C GLU A 57 0.20 0.43 20.71
N SER A 58 -0.61 -0.57 21.04
CA SER A 58 -0.82 -1.04 22.41
C SER A 58 -0.92 -2.56 22.51
N VAL A 59 -0.89 -3.26 21.39
CA VAL A 59 -0.99 -4.72 21.34
C VAL A 59 0.41 -5.33 21.29
N LEU A 60 1.30 -4.82 20.45
CA LEU A 60 2.70 -5.23 20.46
C LEU A 60 3.46 -4.62 21.63
N THR A 61 4.15 -5.47 22.37
CA THR A 61 5.02 -5.07 23.47
C THR A 61 6.34 -5.84 23.38
N TRP A 62 7.36 -5.34 24.09
CA TRP A 62 8.64 -6.04 24.21
C TRP A 62 8.50 -7.47 24.75
N GLN A 63 7.45 -7.74 25.54
CA GLN A 63 7.20 -9.08 26.09
C GLN A 63 6.62 -10.05 25.05
N ASN A 64 5.82 -9.58 24.08
CA ASN A 64 5.11 -10.46 23.15
C ASN A 64 5.66 -10.45 21.72
N VAL A 65 6.65 -9.60 21.41
CA VAL A 65 7.44 -9.70 20.18
C VAL A 65 8.59 -10.69 20.41
N ASN A 66 8.26 -11.98 20.39
CA ASN A 66 9.20 -13.08 20.52
C ASN A 66 8.78 -14.26 19.65
N ALA A 67 9.67 -15.22 19.41
CA ALA A 67 9.44 -16.34 18.50
C ALA A 67 8.27 -17.27 18.88
N ALA A 68 7.78 -17.23 20.11
CA ALA A 68 6.63 -18.03 20.55
C ALA A 68 5.28 -17.36 20.26
N THR A 69 5.23 -16.02 20.19
CA THR A 69 3.98 -15.24 20.11
C THR A 69 3.90 -14.30 18.91
N PHE A 70 5.00 -14.10 18.19
CA PHE A 70 5.09 -13.28 17.00
C PHE A 70 5.70 -14.07 15.85
N GLY A 71 5.04 -14.05 14.69
CA GLY A 71 5.45 -14.84 13.55
C GLY A 71 4.82 -14.38 12.25
N LYS A 72 5.33 -14.95 11.15
CA LYS A 72 4.81 -14.74 9.80
C LYS A 72 3.41 -15.34 9.69
N LEU A 73 2.45 -14.55 9.21
CA LEU A 73 1.10 -15.05 8.91
C LEU A 73 1.02 -15.66 7.52
N PHE A 74 1.39 -14.88 6.51
CA PHE A 74 1.29 -15.28 5.12
C PHE A 74 2.30 -14.54 4.25
N VAL A 75 2.41 -15.00 3.02
CA VAL A 75 3.21 -14.37 1.96
C VAL A 75 2.29 -14.11 0.78
N ILE A 76 2.28 -12.88 0.29
CA ILE A 76 1.52 -12.48 -0.91
C ILE A 76 2.48 -12.31 -2.07
N ALA A 77 2.18 -12.92 -3.21
CA ALA A 77 2.94 -12.73 -4.44
C ALA A 77 2.44 -11.51 -5.21
N THR A 78 3.37 -10.76 -5.81
CA THR A 78 3.11 -9.66 -6.74
C THR A 78 3.76 -9.95 -8.09
N ASP A 79 3.33 -9.23 -9.12
CA ASP A 79 3.89 -9.34 -10.47
C ASP A 79 5.25 -8.65 -10.62
N GLY A 80 5.50 -7.59 -9.84
CA GLY A 80 6.76 -6.84 -9.85
C GLY A 80 7.38 -6.69 -8.45
N LYS A 81 8.58 -6.09 -8.41
CA LYS A 81 9.22 -5.70 -7.14
C LYS A 81 8.37 -4.67 -6.41
N VAL A 82 8.34 -4.78 -5.08
CA VAL A 82 7.66 -3.83 -4.20
C VAL A 82 8.72 -2.97 -3.52
N ASP A 83 9.11 -1.88 -4.17
CA ASP A 83 10.07 -0.92 -3.60
C ASP A 83 9.33 0.21 -2.83
N ALA A 84 8.12 0.55 -3.28
CA ALA A 84 7.21 1.42 -2.57
C ALA A 84 6.77 0.78 -1.24
N GLN A 85 6.77 1.55 -0.15
CA GLN A 85 6.22 1.10 1.13
C GLN A 85 4.72 0.82 0.97
N PRO A 86 4.23 -0.38 1.26
CA PRO A 86 2.80 -0.62 1.26
C PRO A 86 2.09 0.23 2.31
N LEU A 87 0.86 0.61 1.96
CA LEU A 87 -0.02 1.40 2.81
C LEU A 87 -1.09 0.52 3.42
N PHE A 88 -1.56 0.89 4.60
CA PHE A 88 -2.57 0.12 5.31
C PHE A 88 -3.73 1.01 5.72
N ARG A 89 -4.95 0.53 5.48
CA ARG A 89 -6.17 1.19 5.94
C ARG A 89 -7.11 0.18 6.61
N PRO A 90 -7.42 0.33 7.90
CA PRO A 90 -8.40 -0.52 8.55
C PRO A 90 -9.83 -0.15 8.15
N ASP A 91 -10.72 -1.12 8.29
CA ASP A 91 -12.18 -0.93 8.20
C ASP A 91 -12.69 -0.26 6.90
N VAL A 92 -12.03 -0.54 5.75
CA VAL A 92 -12.50 -0.06 4.45
C VAL A 92 -13.73 -0.87 4.03
N LYS A 93 -14.85 -0.18 3.84
CA LYS A 93 -16.12 -0.81 3.47
C LYS A 93 -16.15 -1.10 1.96
N MET A 94 -16.08 -2.38 1.59
CA MET A 94 -16.24 -2.85 0.20
C MET A 94 -17.54 -3.65 0.10
N GLY A 95 -18.58 -3.01 -0.45
CA GLY A 95 -19.94 -3.54 -0.42
C GLY A 95 -20.50 -3.59 1.01
N ASN A 96 -20.91 -4.78 1.46
CA ASN A 96 -21.48 -4.99 2.81
C ASN A 96 -20.45 -5.47 3.84
N VAL A 97 -19.18 -5.62 3.44
CA VAL A 97 -18.11 -6.16 4.28
C VAL A 97 -17.05 -5.08 4.49
N ALA A 98 -16.52 -5.00 5.71
CA ALA A 98 -15.37 -4.16 6.03
C ALA A 98 -14.10 -5.02 5.96
N HIS A 99 -13.07 -4.49 5.31
CA HIS A 99 -11.77 -5.13 5.15
C HIS A 99 -10.69 -4.27 5.78
N ASN A 100 -9.73 -4.92 6.43
CA ASN A 100 -8.42 -4.32 6.69
C ASN A 100 -7.64 -4.40 5.38
N VAL A 101 -7.29 -3.28 4.75
CA VAL A 101 -6.75 -3.31 3.37
C VAL A 101 -5.28 -2.91 3.36
N LEU A 102 -4.48 -3.74 2.71
CA LEU A 102 -3.09 -3.49 2.37
C LEU A 102 -2.98 -3.08 0.89
N TYR A 103 -2.58 -1.85 0.64
CA TYR A 103 -2.34 -1.34 -0.72
C TYR A 103 -0.87 -1.47 -1.09
N VAL A 104 -0.61 -2.09 -2.22
CA VAL A 104 0.74 -2.44 -2.67
C VAL A 104 0.92 -1.94 -4.09
N ALA A 105 1.98 -1.18 -4.33
CA ALA A 105 2.38 -0.76 -5.67
C ALA A 105 3.69 -1.43 -6.06
N THR A 106 3.84 -1.71 -7.36
CA THR A 106 5.00 -2.45 -7.88
C THR A 106 5.72 -1.68 -8.97
N GLU A 107 6.97 -2.08 -9.20
CA GLU A 107 7.80 -1.65 -10.34
C GLU A 107 7.26 -2.08 -11.70
N HIS A 108 6.18 -2.88 -11.75
CA HIS A 108 5.45 -3.22 -12.98
C HIS A 108 4.26 -2.29 -13.25
N ASP A 109 4.16 -1.17 -12.55
CA ASP A 109 3.04 -0.22 -12.62
C ASP A 109 1.69 -0.86 -12.22
N THR A 110 1.72 -1.91 -11.41
CA THR A 110 0.52 -2.55 -10.87
C THR A 110 0.28 -2.10 -9.44
N VAL A 111 -0.97 -1.72 -9.15
CA VAL A 111 -1.47 -1.46 -7.79
C VAL A 111 -2.44 -2.56 -7.39
N TYR A 112 -2.26 -3.09 -6.19
CA TYR A 112 -3.10 -4.10 -5.57
C TYR A 112 -3.75 -3.55 -4.30
N ALA A 113 -4.97 -4.00 -4.03
CA ALA A 113 -5.53 -4.06 -2.70
C ALA A 113 -5.63 -5.52 -2.26
N PHE A 114 -4.96 -5.85 -1.17
CA PHE A 114 -5.08 -7.14 -0.52
C PHE A 114 -5.83 -7.00 0.80
N ASP A 115 -6.60 -8.01 1.14
CA ASP A 115 -7.15 -8.18 2.47
C ASP A 115 -6.00 -8.48 3.45
N GLY A 116 -5.80 -7.60 4.43
CA GLY A 116 -4.71 -7.63 5.40
C GLY A 116 -4.85 -8.69 6.48
N ASP A 117 -6.01 -9.34 6.59
CA ASP A 117 -6.24 -10.45 7.52
C ASP A 117 -6.03 -11.81 6.84
N THR A 118 -6.29 -11.92 5.54
CA THR A 118 -6.29 -13.20 4.80
C THR A 118 -5.26 -13.28 3.67
N GLY A 119 -4.74 -12.14 3.20
CA GLY A 119 -3.89 -12.02 2.02
C GLY A 119 -4.62 -12.15 0.68
N ALA A 120 -5.95 -12.20 0.69
CA ALA A 120 -6.74 -12.32 -0.54
C ALA A 120 -6.64 -11.06 -1.40
N ASN A 121 -6.54 -11.21 -2.72
CA ASN A 121 -6.60 -10.09 -3.66
C ASN A 121 -8.05 -9.57 -3.72
N LEU A 122 -8.27 -8.33 -3.28
CA LEU A 122 -9.57 -7.64 -3.33
C LEU A 122 -9.77 -6.98 -4.69
N TRP A 123 -8.75 -6.28 -5.17
CA TRP A 123 -8.67 -5.79 -6.54
C TRP A 123 -7.22 -5.57 -6.96
N GLN A 124 -7.01 -5.55 -8.27
CA GLN A 124 -5.74 -5.25 -8.90
C GLN A 124 -5.98 -4.41 -10.15
N VAL A 125 -5.10 -3.45 -10.41
CA VAL A 125 -5.12 -2.62 -11.63
C VAL A 125 -3.69 -2.37 -12.11
N SER A 126 -3.48 -2.49 -13.43
CA SER A 126 -2.25 -2.02 -14.08
C SER A 126 -2.48 -0.60 -14.57
N LEU A 127 -1.51 0.29 -14.32
CA LEU A 127 -1.55 1.69 -14.72
C LEU A 127 -0.91 1.94 -16.10
N LEU A 128 -0.35 0.89 -16.71
CA LEU A 128 0.16 0.91 -18.07
C LEU A 128 -0.98 1.13 -19.07
N GLN A 129 -0.79 2.09 -19.99
CA GLN A 129 -1.71 2.25 -21.11
C GLN A 129 -1.43 1.21 -22.21
N PRO A 130 -2.38 0.99 -23.15
CA PRO A 130 -2.17 0.06 -24.25
C PRO A 130 -0.88 0.37 -25.03
N GLY A 131 0.01 -0.63 -25.13
CA GLY A 131 1.30 -0.50 -25.83
C GLY A 131 2.42 0.11 -24.99
N GLU A 132 2.19 0.35 -23.70
CA GLU A 132 3.24 0.79 -22.77
C GLU A 132 3.81 -0.37 -21.94
N THR A 133 5.04 -0.17 -21.48
CA THR A 133 5.72 -0.98 -20.46
C THR A 133 6.25 -0.06 -19.36
N PRO A 134 6.61 -0.58 -18.17
CA PRO A 134 7.37 0.22 -17.21
C PRO A 134 8.64 0.79 -17.86
N SER A 135 9.14 1.91 -17.34
CA SER A 135 10.41 2.47 -17.81
C SER A 135 11.53 1.46 -17.65
N ASP A 136 12.57 1.55 -18.48
CA ASP A 136 13.83 0.86 -18.16
C ASP A 136 14.46 1.47 -16.89
N ASN A 137 15.52 0.83 -16.38
CA ASN A 137 16.22 1.29 -15.18
C ASN A 137 16.88 2.67 -15.33
N ARG A 138 16.94 3.27 -16.52
CA ARG A 138 17.59 4.57 -16.79
C ARG A 138 19.03 4.66 -16.28
N GLY A 139 19.74 3.53 -16.16
CA GLY A 139 21.07 3.45 -15.57
C GLY A 139 21.12 3.56 -14.04
N CYS A 140 19.97 3.53 -13.35
CA CYS A 140 19.87 3.47 -11.90
C CYS A 140 20.09 2.03 -11.41
N GLY A 141 21.19 1.79 -10.70
CA GLY A 141 21.48 0.47 -10.14
C GLY A 141 20.62 0.09 -8.93
N GLN A 142 19.96 1.07 -8.30
CA GLN A 142 19.15 0.87 -7.09
C GLN A 142 17.74 0.38 -7.41
N VAL A 143 17.21 0.71 -8.59
CA VAL A 143 15.87 0.33 -9.06
C VAL A 143 16.04 -0.40 -10.39
N THR A 144 15.96 -1.73 -10.35
CA THR A 144 16.33 -2.61 -11.47
C THR A 144 15.40 -3.83 -11.49
N PRO A 145 15.01 -4.37 -12.67
CA PRO A 145 15.45 -4.01 -14.02
C PRO A 145 14.68 -2.86 -14.67
N VAL A 146 13.56 -2.46 -14.09
CA VAL A 146 12.64 -1.46 -14.60
C VAL A 146 12.30 -0.46 -13.51
N ILE A 147 11.78 0.70 -13.91
CA ILE A 147 11.23 1.72 -13.03
C ILE A 147 9.75 1.87 -13.38
N GLY A 148 8.88 1.55 -12.44
CA GLY A 148 7.44 1.77 -12.51
C GLY A 148 7.00 2.66 -11.34
N ILE A 149 6.17 2.12 -10.44
CA ILE A 149 5.78 2.80 -9.21
C ILE A 149 6.83 2.52 -8.12
N THR A 150 7.86 3.35 -8.09
CA THR A 150 8.91 3.30 -7.06
C THR A 150 8.53 4.11 -5.81
N ALA A 151 7.84 5.23 -5.99
CA ALA A 151 7.47 6.10 -4.89
C ALA A 151 6.31 5.51 -4.07
N THR A 152 6.38 5.63 -2.75
CA THR A 152 5.28 5.25 -1.86
C THR A 152 4.04 6.11 -2.17
N PRO A 153 2.88 5.49 -2.46
CA PRO A 153 1.63 6.21 -2.63
C PRO A 153 1.22 7.05 -1.42
N VAL A 154 0.13 7.81 -1.55
CA VAL A 154 -0.53 8.48 -0.42
C VAL A 154 -2.02 8.24 -0.48
N ILE A 155 -2.64 7.93 0.66
CA ILE A 155 -4.08 7.77 0.82
C ILE A 155 -4.65 9.03 1.46
N ASP A 156 -5.66 9.60 0.82
CA ASP A 156 -6.56 10.57 1.43
C ASP A 156 -7.90 9.88 1.76
N PRO A 157 -8.23 9.66 3.05
CA PRO A 157 -9.51 9.12 3.49
C PRO A 157 -10.75 9.86 3.04
N THR A 158 -10.59 11.16 2.80
CA THR A 158 -11.68 12.12 2.68
C THR A 158 -11.92 12.53 1.25
N SER A 159 -10.98 12.18 0.36
CA SER A 159 -11.09 12.40 -1.07
C SER A 159 -11.92 11.30 -1.72
N GLY A 160 -12.72 11.68 -2.73
CA GLY A 160 -13.59 10.74 -3.42
C GLY A 160 -14.73 10.17 -2.54
N PRO A 161 -15.61 9.34 -3.12
CA PRO A 161 -16.70 8.68 -2.40
C PRO A 161 -16.22 7.69 -1.32
N ASN A 162 -15.09 7.02 -1.51
CA ASN A 162 -14.63 5.95 -0.60
C ASN A 162 -13.21 6.15 -0.05
N GLY A 163 -12.63 7.35 -0.24
CA GLY A 163 -11.20 7.57 -0.09
C GLY A 163 -10.46 7.33 -1.41
N THR A 164 -9.33 8.02 -1.58
CA THR A 164 -8.50 7.95 -2.78
C THR A 164 -7.07 7.56 -2.42
N ILE A 165 -6.44 6.69 -3.22
CA ILE A 165 -4.99 6.50 -3.24
C ILE A 165 -4.38 7.22 -4.45
N TYR A 166 -3.41 8.09 -4.19
CA TYR A 166 -2.65 8.82 -5.19
C TYR A 166 -1.32 8.14 -5.47
N VAL A 167 -1.03 7.88 -6.74
CA VAL A 167 0.11 7.09 -7.19
C VAL A 167 0.79 7.77 -8.37
N VAL A 168 2.12 7.79 -8.40
CA VAL A 168 2.88 8.22 -9.58
C VAL A 168 3.48 6.99 -10.26
N ALA A 169 3.15 6.78 -11.53
CA ALA A 169 3.62 5.67 -12.34
C ALA A 169 4.53 6.19 -13.48
N MET A 170 5.57 5.43 -13.80
CA MET A 170 6.52 5.76 -14.85
C MET A 170 6.55 4.66 -15.93
N SER A 171 6.10 5.00 -17.13
CA SER A 171 6.04 4.06 -18.25
C SER A 171 6.74 4.61 -19.48
N LYS A 172 6.91 3.75 -20.50
CA LYS A 172 7.33 4.12 -21.84
C LYS A 172 6.51 3.42 -22.90
N ASP A 173 6.30 4.08 -24.04
CA ASP A 173 5.68 3.46 -25.21
C ASP A 173 6.71 2.73 -26.09
N ILE A 174 6.21 2.05 -27.13
CA ILE A 174 7.02 1.33 -28.12
C ILE A 174 7.98 2.25 -28.92
N SER A 175 7.71 3.55 -28.96
CA SER A 175 8.60 4.55 -29.59
C SER A 175 9.69 5.05 -28.65
N GLY A 176 9.72 4.56 -27.40
CA GLY A 176 10.67 4.97 -26.38
C GLY A 176 10.33 6.32 -25.74
N ARG A 177 9.09 6.82 -25.89
CA ARG A 177 8.62 8.02 -25.19
C ARG A 177 8.24 7.67 -23.76
N TYR A 178 8.76 8.43 -22.81
CA TYR A 178 8.49 8.23 -21.39
C TYR A 178 7.32 9.07 -20.92
N TYR A 179 6.58 8.53 -19.96
CA TYR A 179 5.47 9.18 -19.29
C TYR A 179 5.67 9.09 -17.79
N GLN A 180 5.35 10.19 -17.11
CA GLN A 180 5.15 10.24 -15.67
C GLN A 180 3.69 10.63 -15.48
N ARG A 181 2.91 9.80 -14.79
CA ARG A 181 1.47 10.04 -14.61
C ARG A 181 1.09 10.02 -13.15
N LEU A 182 0.31 11.01 -12.74
CA LEU A 182 -0.38 11.01 -11.46
C LEU A 182 -1.75 10.35 -11.64
N HIS A 183 -1.96 9.29 -10.88
CA HIS A 183 -3.20 8.52 -10.81
C HIS A 183 -3.90 8.82 -9.48
N ALA A 184 -5.22 8.79 -9.49
CA ALA A 184 -6.07 8.93 -8.31
C ALA A 184 -7.07 7.77 -8.33
N LEU A 185 -6.88 6.76 -7.49
CA LEU A 185 -7.66 5.53 -7.55
C LEU A 185 -8.59 5.44 -6.34
N ASP A 186 -9.85 5.07 -6.56
CA ASP A 186 -10.81 4.74 -5.50
C ASP A 186 -10.28 3.57 -4.65
N LEU A 187 -10.31 3.70 -3.33
CA LEU A 187 -9.78 2.67 -2.41
C LEU A 187 -10.51 1.32 -2.50
N THR A 188 -11.79 1.31 -2.85
CA THR A 188 -12.62 0.10 -2.83
C THR A 188 -12.59 -0.67 -4.13
N MET A 189 -12.33 0.00 -5.25
CA MET A 189 -12.40 -0.59 -6.57
C MET A 189 -11.15 -0.39 -7.40
N GLY A 190 -10.21 0.48 -7.03
CA GLY A 190 -9.01 0.76 -7.80
C GLY A 190 -9.31 1.39 -9.17
N ARG A 191 -10.39 2.17 -9.28
CA ARG A 191 -10.78 2.85 -10.54
C ARG A 191 -10.31 4.30 -10.49
N GLU A 192 -9.93 4.84 -11.63
CA GLU A 192 -9.57 6.26 -11.73
C GLU A 192 -10.71 7.15 -11.27
N GLU A 193 -10.35 8.17 -10.49
CA GLU A 193 -11.19 9.23 -10.02
C GLU A 193 -10.81 10.55 -10.69
N PHE A 194 -11.70 11.55 -10.58
CA PHE A 194 -11.44 12.94 -11.01
C PHE A 194 -11.06 13.10 -12.49
N GLY A 195 -11.40 12.13 -13.34
CA GLY A 195 -11.06 12.14 -14.77
C GLY A 195 -9.57 11.89 -15.06
N GLY A 196 -8.85 11.26 -14.13
CA GLY A 196 -7.46 10.86 -14.30
C GLY A 196 -7.24 9.74 -15.33
N PRO A 197 -5.95 9.42 -15.62
CA PRO A 197 -4.76 10.00 -15.00
C PRO A 197 -4.31 11.33 -15.62
N VAL A 198 -3.48 12.08 -14.88
CA VAL A 198 -2.87 13.33 -15.38
C VAL A 198 -1.41 13.08 -15.74
N THR A 199 -1.04 13.42 -16.98
CA THR A 199 0.38 13.37 -17.40
C THR A 199 1.15 14.55 -16.81
N ILE A 200 2.20 14.26 -16.06
CA ILE A 200 3.11 15.25 -15.49
C ILE A 200 4.01 15.78 -16.60
N GLN A 201 3.92 17.07 -16.88
CA GLN A 201 4.75 17.74 -17.89
C GLN A 201 5.68 18.74 -17.22
N ALA A 202 6.97 18.65 -17.55
CA ALA A 202 7.92 19.70 -17.16
C ALA A 202 7.66 20.95 -18.01
N LYS A 203 7.61 22.11 -17.36
CA LYS A 203 7.65 23.41 -18.01
C LYS A 203 8.88 24.16 -17.50
N PHE A 204 9.72 24.59 -18.42
CA PHE A 204 10.85 25.46 -18.13
C PHE A 204 10.60 26.83 -18.79
N PRO A 205 11.06 27.95 -18.19
CA PRO A 205 11.01 29.27 -18.81
C PRO A 205 11.68 29.37 -20.18
#